data_AF-A0A024HM23-F1
#
_entry.id   AF-A0A024HM23-F1
#
_cell.length_a   1.000
_cell.length_b   1.000
_cell.length_c   1.000
_cell.angle_alpha   90.00
_cell.angle_beta   90.00
_cell.angle_gamma   90.00
#
_symmetry.space_group_name_H-M   'P 1'
#
loop_
_entity.id
_entity.type
_entity.pdbx_description
1 polymer ?
#
loop_
_entity_poly.entity_id
_entity_poly.type
_entity_poly.pdbx_seq_one_letter_code
_entity_poly.pdbx_strand_id
1 'polypeptide(L)' 'MAHFELPSAIALLGKTVEVELTWEEDPQPLVCQTRIVGLAIKVEGIYENPHFLTVDIDEPSRYPEELFWSQIRGLRVI' A
#
# COMPACT_ATOMS: atom_id res chain seq x y z
N MET A 1 -4.45 9.06 -6.51
CA MET A 1 -4.05 8.84 -5.11
C MET A 1 -5.25 8.26 -4.40
N ALA A 2 -5.09 7.10 -3.77
CA ALA A 2 -6.18 6.40 -3.11
C ALA A 2 -6.41 6.95 -1.70
N HIS A 3 -7.67 6.95 -1.27
CA HIS A 3 -8.05 7.24 0.11
C HIS A 3 -8.74 6.00 0.68
N PHE A 4 -8.26 5.52 1.81
CA PHE A 4 -8.82 4.36 2.48
C PHE A 4 -9.43 4.76 3.82
N GLU A 5 -10.68 4.36 4.04
CA GLU A 5 -11.26 4.37 5.37
C GLU A 5 -10.68 3.23 6.20
N LEU A 6 -10.52 3.45 7.52
CA LEU A 6 -9.89 2.47 8.41
C LEU A 6 -10.51 1.05 8.34
N PRO A 7 -11.84 0.87 8.36
CA PRO A 7 -12.43 -0.46 8.26
C PRO A 7 -12.08 -1.18 6.95
N SER A 8 -12.08 -0.44 5.84
CA SER A 8 -11.73 -0.97 4.51
C SER A 8 -10.25 -1.33 4.44
N ALA A 9 -9.36 -0.51 5.01
CA ALA A 9 -7.93 -0.79 5.08
C ALA A 9 -7.63 -2.02 5.94
N ILE A 10 -8.30 -2.16 7.09
CA ILE A 10 -8.16 -3.34 7.96
C ILE A 10 -8.63 -4.62 7.25
N ALA A 11 -9.71 -4.55 6.46
CA ALA A 11 -10.22 -5.71 5.72
C ALA A 11 -9.24 -6.25 4.66
N LEU A 12 -8.23 -5.45 4.28
CA LEU A 12 -7.17 -5.85 3.35
C LEU A 12 -5.99 -6.56 4.03
N LEU A 13 -5.91 -6.57 5.37
CA LEU A 13 -4.85 -7.29 6.09
C LEU A 13 -4.84 -8.78 5.73
N GLY A 14 -3.67 -9.30 5.41
CA GLY A 14 -3.51 -10.68 4.96
C GLY A 14 -4.20 -10.96 3.62
N LYS A 15 -4.40 -9.95 2.77
CA LYS A 15 -4.77 -10.16 1.36
C LYS A 15 -3.55 -9.95 0.47
N THR A 16 -3.55 -10.68 -0.63
CA THR A 16 -2.66 -10.37 -1.74
C THR A 16 -3.37 -9.38 -2.64
N VAL A 17 -2.66 -8.33 -3.05
CA VAL A 17 -3.21 -7.25 -3.84
C VAL A 17 -2.29 -6.96 -5.02
N GLU A 18 -2.89 -6.61 -6.14
CA GLU A 18 -2.23 -5.91 -7.23
C GLU A 18 -2.40 -4.40 -7.00
N VAL A 19 -1.29 -3.68 -7.06
CA VAL A 19 -1.24 -2.24 -6.80
C VAL A 19 -0.70 -1.54 -8.02
N GLU A 20 -1.45 -0.55 -8.48
CA GLU A 20 -1.00 0.40 -9.50
C GLU A 20 -0.44 1.64 -8.78
N LEU A 21 0.82 1.97 -9.02
CA LEU A 21 1.52 3.07 -8.38
C LEU A 21 1.70 4.26 -9.33
N THR A 22 1.58 5.46 -8.77
CA THR A 22 1.98 6.71 -9.45
C THR A 22 3.45 6.97 -9.20
N TRP A 23 4.23 7.17 -10.27
CA TRP A 23 5.60 7.64 -10.19
C TRP A 23 5.65 9.05 -10.79
N GLU A 24 6.19 10.03 -10.06
CA GLU A 24 6.21 11.43 -10.53
C GLU A 24 7.07 11.61 -11.79
N GLU A 25 8.05 10.73 -11.98
CA GLU A 25 9.04 10.79 -13.06
C GLU A 25 8.69 9.93 -14.28
N ASP A 26 7.71 9.01 -14.15
CA ASP A 26 7.32 8.09 -15.23
C ASP A 26 5.79 8.11 -15.45
N PRO A 27 5.30 8.49 -16.65
CA PRO A 27 3.89 8.46 -16.96
C PRO A 27 3.30 7.03 -17.00
N GLN A 28 4.13 5.99 -17.10
CA GLN A 28 3.66 4.61 -17.01
C GLN A 28 3.53 4.17 -15.55
N PRO A 29 2.33 3.73 -15.12
CA PRO A 29 2.14 3.25 -13.77
C PRO A 29 2.91 1.95 -13.56
N LEU A 30 3.69 1.88 -12.49
CA LEU A 30 4.28 0.63 -12.02
C LEU A 30 3.16 -0.24 -11.42
N VAL A 31 3.08 -1.50 -11.84
CA VAL A 31 2.15 -2.48 -11.27
C VAL A 31 2.95 -3.54 -10.53
N CYS A 32 2.62 -3.78 -9.27
CA CYS A 32 3.26 -4.81 -8.44
C CYS A 32 2.22 -5.65 -7.69
N GLN A 33 2.60 -6.89 -7.35
CA GLN A 33 1.80 -7.79 -6.53
C GLN A 33 2.44 -7.92 -5.15
N THR A 34 1.66 -7.64 -4.11
CA THR A 34 2.20 -7.63 -2.76
C THR A 34 1.19 -8.14 -1.74
N ARG A 35 1.69 -8.65 -0.62
CA ARG A 35 0.90 -9.11 0.50
C ARG A 35 0.81 -8.01 1.55
N ILE A 36 -0.40 -7.58 1.92
CA ILE A 36 -0.58 -6.62 3.00
C ILE A 36 -0.44 -7.36 4.33
N VAL A 37 0.49 -6.91 5.18
CA VAL A 37 0.80 -7.52 6.48
C VAL A 37 0.59 -6.57 7.66
N GLY A 38 0.41 -5.27 7.40
CA GLY A 38 0.13 -4.27 8.42
C GLY A 38 -0.35 -2.96 7.82
N LEU A 39 -0.64 -1.99 8.68
CA LEU A 39 -0.90 -0.61 8.29
C LEU A 39 -0.42 0.37 9.36
N ALA A 40 -0.02 1.56 8.93
CA ALA A 40 0.13 2.72 9.78
C ALA A 40 -1.00 3.71 9.45
N ILE A 41 -1.68 4.20 10.49
CA ILE A 41 -2.81 5.13 10.35
C ILE A 41 -2.35 6.56 10.60
N LYS A 42 -3.07 7.52 10.01
CA LYS A 42 -2.90 8.93 10.34
C LYS A 42 -3.29 9.17 11.80
N VAL A 43 -2.43 9.91 12.51
CA VAL A 43 -2.68 10.45 13.83
C VAL A 43 -2.34 11.94 13.76
N GLU A 44 -3.37 12.78 13.84
CA GLU A 44 -3.24 14.23 13.62
C GLU A 44 -2.16 14.85 14.52
N GLY A 45 -1.22 15.56 13.90
CA GLY A 45 -0.10 16.22 14.59
C GLY A 45 1.06 15.29 14.99
N ILE A 46 0.96 13.98 14.72
CA ILE A 46 2.00 12.99 15.04
C ILE A 46 2.49 12.29 13.77
N TYR A 47 1.56 11.79 12.95
CA TYR A 47 1.87 11.04 11.76
C TYR A 47 0.82 11.27 10.68
N GLU A 48 1.23 11.83 9.54
CA GLU A 48 0.30 12.34 8.52
C GLU A 48 0.23 11.48 7.25
N ASN A 49 1.06 10.44 7.13
CA ASN A 49 1.27 9.69 5.89
C ASN A 49 0.81 8.23 6.01
N PRO A 50 -0.50 7.96 6.07
CA PRO A 50 -1.00 6.60 6.22
C PRO A 50 -0.53 5.70 5.06
N HIS A 51 -0.18 4.47 5.40
CA HIS A 51 0.40 3.50 4.46
C HIS A 51 0.11 2.07 4.89
N PHE A 52 0.20 1.14 3.94
CA PHE A 52 0.24 -0.29 4.23
C PHE A 52 1.68 -0.73 4.47
N LEU A 53 1.84 -1.76 5.29
CA LEU A 53 3.07 -2.53 5.36
C LEU A 53 2.89 -3.77 4.48
N THR A 54 3.80 -3.95 3.52
CA THR A 54 3.63 -4.97 2.49
C THR A 54 4.88 -5.82 2.31
N VAL A 55 4.71 -7.05 1.84
CA VAL A 55 5.81 -7.97 1.52
C VAL A 55 5.64 -8.41 0.08
N ASP A 56 6.69 -8.22 -0.73
CA ASP A 56 6.75 -8.74 -2.08
C ASP A 56 6.65 -10.27 -2.07
N ILE A 57 5.87 -10.83 -2.98
CA ILE A 57 5.59 -12.26 -3.04
C ILE A 57 6.70 -13.02 -3.77
N ASP A 58 7.32 -12.38 -4.75
CA ASP A 58 8.36 -12.96 -5.58
C ASP A 58 9.75 -12.76 -4.94
N GLU A 59 9.96 -11.62 -4.27
CA GLU A 59 11.22 -11.28 -3.60
C GLU A 59 10.99 -10.78 -2.16
N PRO A 60 10.58 -11.66 -1.23
CA PRO A 60 10.28 -11.26 0.14
C PRO A 60 11.52 -10.72 0.85
N SER A 61 11.48 -9.44 1.20
CA SER A 61 12.50 -8.79 2.01
C SER A 61 12.40 -9.21 3.49
N ARG A 62 13.47 -8.95 4.25
CA ARG A 62 13.54 -9.33 5.67
C ARG A 62 12.47 -8.64 6.54
N TYR A 63 12.05 -7.44 6.15
CA TYR A 63 11.07 -6.62 6.87
C TYR A 63 10.06 -6.04 5.88
N PRO A 64 8.79 -5.84 6.28
CA PRO A 64 7.80 -5.24 5.39
C PRO A 64 8.20 -3.84 4.92
N GLU A 65 7.80 -3.51 3.70
CA GLU A 65 8.03 -2.21 3.08
C GLU A 65 6.80 -1.30 3.22
N GLU A 66 7.03 0.01 3.18
CA GLU A 66 5.98 1.02 3.30
C GLU A 66 5.34 1.29 1.92
N LEU A 67 4.02 1.15 1.85
CA LEU A 67 3.22 1.44 0.67
C LEU A 67 2.25 2.59 0.96
N PHE A 68 2.68 3.81 0.65
CA PHE A 68 1.91 5.01 0.97
C PHE A 68 0.63 5.12 0.13
N TRP A 69 -0.49 5.45 0.78
CA TRP A 69 -1.77 5.61 0.09
C TRP A 69 -1.74 6.70 -0.97
N SER A 70 -0.89 7.70 -0.74
CA SER A 70 -0.60 8.78 -1.69
C SER A 70 -0.04 8.26 -3.02
N GLN A 71 0.75 7.20 -2.99
CA GLN A 71 1.39 6.62 -4.18
C GLN A 71 0.47 5.63 -4.90
N ILE A 72 -0.60 5.16 -4.26
CA ILE A 72 -1.53 4.21 -4.86
C ILE A 72 -2.47 4.94 -5.83
N ARG A 73 -2.44 4.53 -7.10
CA ARG A 73 -3.43 4.91 -8.12
C ARG A 73 -4.63 3.98 -8.12
N GLY A 74 -4.38 2.68 -7.98
CA GLY A 74 -5.40 1.63 -7.97
C GLY A 74 -4.95 0.45 -7.12
N LEU A 75 -5.91 -0.26 -6.53
CA LEU A 75 -5.64 -1.46 -5.74
C LEU A 75 -6.76 -2.48 -5.97
N ARG A 76 -6.38 -3.73 -6.21
CA ARG A 76 -7.30 -4.85 -6.42
C ARG A 76 -6.85 -6.07 -5.62
N VAL A 77 -7.78 -6.70 -4.90
CA VAL A 77 -7.54 -8.00 -4.26
C VAL A 77 -7.55 -9.11 -5.31
N ILE A 78 -6.58 -10.02 -5.20
CA ILE A 78 -6.43 -11.21 -6.06
C ILE A 78 -6.49 -12.51 -5.26
#